data_AF-C4QW63-F1
#
_entry.id   AF-C4QW63-F1
#
_cell.length_a   1.000
_cell.length_b   1.000
_cell.length_c   1.000
_cell.angle_alpha   90.00
_cell.angle_beta   90.00
_cell.angle_gamma   90.00
#
_symmetry.space_group_name_H-M   'P 1'
#
loop_
_entity.id
_entity.type
_entity.pdbx_description
1 polymer ?
#
loop_
_entity_poly.entity_id
_entity_poly.type
_entity_poly.pdbx_seq_one_letter_code
_entity_poly.pdbx_strand_id
1 'polypeptide(L)'
;MVDHVRSPNVSFDDIDYNNSQDLHNAQESLLREQWIRVSALKVCRKALESCYKTSGPNHYEDCREIAEKYLNMLPDHRIQGFLGYQKNDPSK
;
A
#
# COMPACT_ATOMS: atom_id res chain seq x y z
N MET A 1 -26.46 -3.26 5.59
CA MET A 1 -25.19 -2.52 5.81
C MET A 1 -24.19 -3.59 6.23
N VAL A 2 -23.08 -3.76 5.51
CA VAL A 2 -22.03 -4.70 5.93
C VAL A 2 -21.04 -3.91 6.74
N ASP A 3 -20.73 -4.39 7.95
CA ASP A 3 -19.77 -3.71 8.82
C ASP A 3 -18.35 -3.86 8.26
N HIS A 4 -17.59 -2.76 8.31
CA HIS A 4 -16.21 -2.77 7.86
C HIS A 4 -15.31 -3.44 8.90
N VAL A 5 -14.77 -4.62 8.58
CA VAL A 5 -13.87 -5.36 9.47
C VAL A 5 -12.50 -4.67 9.54
N ARG A 6 -12.03 -4.38 10.76
CA ARG A 6 -10.69 -3.86 11.04
C ARG A 6 -9.91 -4.88 11.87
N SER A 7 -8.96 -5.55 11.25
CA SER A 7 -8.03 -6.45 11.97
C SER A 7 -6.95 -5.64 12.68
N PRO A 8 -6.34 -6.19 13.75
CA PRO A 8 -5.19 -5.57 14.41
C PRO A 8 -3.98 -5.49 13.46
N ASN A 9 -3.11 -4.52 13.70
CA ASN A 9 -1.82 -4.41 13.02
C ASN A 9 -0.76 -5.14 13.86
N VAL A 10 -0.17 -6.19 13.30
CA VAL A 10 0.82 -7.05 13.96
C VAL A 10 2.14 -7.00 13.20
N SER A 11 3.25 -6.69 13.89
CA SER A 11 4.60 -6.71 13.31
C SER A 11 5.26 -8.08 13.46
N PHE A 12 6.17 -8.42 12.55
CA PHE A 12 7.04 -9.60 12.70
C PHE A 12 8.00 -9.45 13.90
N ASP A 13 8.38 -8.22 14.24
CA ASP A 13 9.35 -7.94 15.30
C ASP A 13 8.85 -8.36 16.70
N ASP A 14 7.52 -8.33 16.89
CA ASP A 14 6.87 -8.47 18.20
C ASP A 14 6.22 -9.85 18.43
N ILE A 15 6.40 -10.82 17.51
CA ILE A 15 5.73 -12.14 17.58
C ILE A 15 6.67 -13.30 17.96
N ASP A 16 6.06 -14.38 18.44
CA ASP A 16 6.68 -15.71 18.53
C ASP A 16 6.44 -16.49 17.22
N TYR A 17 7.52 -16.80 16.51
CA TYR A 17 7.48 -17.53 15.25
C TYR A 17 6.99 -18.99 15.41
N ASN A 18 7.03 -19.55 16.62
CA ASN A 18 6.50 -20.88 16.90
C ASN A 18 4.97 -20.87 17.06
N ASN A 19 4.36 -19.71 17.30
CA ASN A 19 2.92 -19.56 17.33
C ASN A 19 2.38 -19.31 15.92
N SER A 20 1.72 -20.33 15.35
CA SER A 20 1.15 -20.25 14.00
C SER A 20 0.13 -19.12 13.83
N GLN A 21 -0.60 -18.76 14.89
CA GLN A 21 -1.60 -17.70 14.79
C GLN A 21 -0.94 -16.33 14.71
N ASP A 22 0.10 -16.08 15.51
CA ASP A 22 0.82 -14.81 15.53
C ASP A 22 1.55 -14.60 14.20
N LEU A 23 2.19 -15.67 13.70
CA LEU A 23 2.84 -15.67 12.39
C LEU A 23 1.85 -15.33 11.27
N HIS A 24 0.69 -15.98 11.25
CA HIS A 24 -0.34 -15.70 10.24
C HIS A 24 -0.84 -14.26 10.32
N ASN A 25 -1.09 -13.74 11.53
CA ASN A 25 -1.55 -12.38 11.74
C ASN A 25 -0.53 -11.33 11.26
N ALA A 26 0.77 -11.56 11.48
CA ALA A 26 1.83 -10.68 10.97
C ALA A 26 1.91 -10.69 9.44
N GLN A 27 1.80 -11.88 8.82
CA GLN A 27 1.76 -12.03 7.37
C GLN A 27 0.58 -11.28 6.75
N GLU A 28 -0.62 -11.46 7.31
CA GLU A 28 -1.82 -10.76 6.85
C GLU A 28 -1.72 -9.24 7.05
N SER A 29 -1.17 -8.80 8.19
CA SER A 29 -0.99 -7.37 8.50
C SER A 29 -0.09 -6.71 7.46
N LEU A 30 1.09 -7.27 7.22
CA LEU A 30 2.04 -6.74 6.24
C LEU A 30 1.43 -6.69 4.83
N LEU A 31 0.77 -7.78 4.40
CA LEU A 31 0.18 -7.84 3.07
C LEU A 31 -0.96 -6.83 2.90
N ARG A 32 -1.79 -6.65 3.94
CA ARG A 32 -2.89 -5.68 3.95
C ARG A 32 -2.38 -4.26 3.81
N GLU A 33 -1.34 -3.88 4.54
CA GLU A 33 -0.73 -2.55 4.40
C GLU A 33 -0.16 -2.30 3.01
N GLN A 34 0.43 -3.32 2.36
CA GLN A 34 0.83 -3.21 0.96
C GLN A 34 -0.37 -2.98 0.03
N TRP A 35 -1.51 -3.65 0.25
CA TRP A 35 -2.74 -3.41 -0.50
C TRP A 35 -3.33 -2.02 -0.24
N ILE A 36 -3.22 -1.49 0.97
CA ILE A 36 -3.62 -0.11 1.29
C ILE A 36 -2.77 0.88 0.47
N ARG A 37 -1.45 0.68 0.39
CA ARG A 37 -0.56 1.50 -0.45
C ARG A 37 -0.93 1.41 -1.93
N VAL A 38 -1.17 0.22 -2.46
CA VAL A 38 -1.65 0.04 -3.85
C VAL A 38 -2.99 0.76 -4.06
N SER A 39 -3.88 0.75 -3.07
CA SER A 39 -5.17 1.44 -3.12
C SER A 39 -4.99 2.96 -3.12
N ALA A 40 -4.06 3.49 -2.33
CA ALA A 40 -3.68 4.90 -2.36
C ALA A 40 -3.14 5.32 -3.74
N LEU A 41 -2.29 4.50 -4.37
CA LEU A 41 -1.82 4.72 -5.74
C LEU A 41 -2.99 4.74 -6.74
N LYS A 42 -3.95 3.82 -6.61
CA LYS A 42 -5.17 3.80 -7.46
C LYS A 42 -6.00 5.06 -7.29
N VAL A 43 -6.14 5.58 -6.07
CA VAL A 43 -6.84 6.86 -5.82
C VAL A 43 -6.11 8.02 -6.49
N CYS A 44 -4.79 8.09 -6.35
CA CYS A 44 -3.97 9.11 -7.02
C CYS A 44 -4.11 9.04 -8.55
N ARG A 45 -4.07 7.82 -9.11
CA ARG A 45 -4.27 7.58 -10.56
C ARG A 45 -5.64 8.04 -11.02
N LYS A 46 -6.70 7.75 -10.26
CA LYS A 46 -8.06 8.19 -10.60
C LYS A 46 -8.19 9.71 -10.56
N ALA A 47 -7.58 10.37 -9.58
CA ALA A 47 -7.53 11.82 -9.52
C ALA A 47 -6.78 12.41 -10.72
N LEU A 48 -5.66 11.80 -11.12
CA LEU A 48 -4.91 12.19 -12.30
C LEU A 48 -5.74 12.04 -13.59
N GLU A 49 -6.37 10.88 -13.79
CA GLU A 49 -7.25 10.65 -14.93
C GLU A 49 -8.40 11.66 -15.00
N SER A 50 -8.99 12.01 -13.85
CA SER A 50 -10.01 13.04 -13.77
C SER A 50 -9.46 14.42 -14.16
N CYS A 51 -8.29 14.81 -13.66
CA CYS A 51 -7.63 16.07 -14.02
C CYS A 51 -7.36 16.18 -15.53
N TYR A 52 -6.78 15.13 -16.12
CA TYR A 52 -6.51 15.09 -17.57
C TYR A 52 -7.79 15.25 -18.41
N LYS A 53 -8.91 14.67 -17.95
CA LYS A 53 -10.22 14.80 -18.63
C LYS A 53 -10.79 16.21 -18.55
N THR A 54 -10.54 16.93 -17.45
CA THR A 54 -11.10 18.28 -17.22
C THR A 54 -10.23 19.39 -17.77
N SER A 55 -8.89 19.26 -17.73
CA SER A 55 -7.94 20.32 -18.10
C SER A 55 -7.70 20.46 -19.61
N GLY A 56 -8.07 19.45 -20.41
CA GLY A 56 -7.87 19.49 -21.87
C GLY A 56 -6.40 19.76 -22.24
N PRO A 57 -6.08 20.73 -23.11
CA PRO A 57 -4.69 21.00 -23.52
C PRO A 57 -3.80 21.54 -22.39
N ASN A 58 -4.37 22.09 -21.30
CA ASN A 58 -3.61 22.69 -20.20
C ASN A 58 -3.15 21.67 -19.14
N HIS A 59 -3.39 20.38 -19.35
CA HIS A 59 -3.09 19.33 -18.37
C HIS A 59 -1.61 19.29 -17.93
N TYR A 60 -0.68 19.83 -18.74
CA TYR A 60 0.75 19.89 -18.40
C TYR A 60 1.03 20.81 -17.21
N GLU A 61 0.21 21.85 -17.01
CA GLU A 61 0.32 22.78 -15.88
C GLU A 61 -0.60 22.32 -14.75
N ASP A 62 -1.88 22.15 -15.05
CA ASP A 62 -2.93 21.85 -14.05
C ASP A 62 -2.73 20.52 -13.33
N CYS A 63 -2.26 19.48 -14.04
CA CYS A 63 -2.15 18.12 -13.49
C CYS A 63 -0.73 17.76 -13.05
N ARG A 64 0.23 18.71 -13.14
CA ARG A 64 1.66 18.46 -12.90
C ARG A 64 1.92 17.84 -11.54
N GLU A 65 1.35 18.41 -10.47
CA GLU A 65 1.59 17.95 -9.10
C GLU A 65 1.05 16.54 -8.86
N ILE A 66 -0.12 16.22 -9.42
CA ILE A 66 -0.72 14.89 -9.30
C ILE A 66 0.08 13.88 -10.11
N ALA A 67 0.57 14.27 -11.29
CA ALA A 67 1.43 13.44 -12.12
C ALA A 67 2.75 13.11 -11.40
N GLU A 68 3.44 14.12 -10.87
CA GLU A 68 4.67 13.95 -10.09
C GLU A 68 4.43 13.07 -8.86
N LYS A 69 3.33 13.29 -8.12
CA LYS A 69 2.95 12.44 -6.99
C LYS A 69 2.72 11.00 -7.40
N TYR A 70 1.99 10.75 -8.49
CA TYR A 70 1.76 9.41 -9.00
C TYR A 70 3.07 8.71 -9.36
N LEU A 71 3.97 9.40 -10.08
CA LEU A 71 5.28 8.88 -10.46
C LEU A 71 6.16 8.59 -9.24
N ASN A 72 6.13 9.45 -8.22
CA ASN A 72 6.86 9.23 -6.96
C ASN A 72 6.31 8.02 -6.18
N MET A 73 5.01 7.72 -6.30
CA MET A 73 4.41 6.57 -5.61
C MET A 73 4.69 5.23 -6.32
N LEU A 74 4.87 5.23 -7.66
CA LEU A 74 5.01 4.01 -8.47
C LEU A 74 6.07 3.02 -8.00
N PRO A 75 7.31 3.43 -7.62
CA PRO A 75 8.34 2.49 -7.21
C PRO A 75 7.94 1.67 -5.98
N ASP A 76 7.27 2.32 -5.03
CA ASP A 76 7.10 1.76 -3.69
C ASP A 76 5.70 1.21 -3.42
N HIS A 77 4.67 1.69 -4.12
CA HIS A 77 3.26 1.32 -3.89
C HIS A 77 2.88 0.06 -4.68
N ARG A 78 3.61 -1.03 -4.45
CA ARG A 78 3.42 -2.34 -5.07
C ARG A 78 3.39 -3.46 -4.05
N ILE A 79 2.80 -4.60 -4.41
CA ILE A 79 2.83 -5.80 -3.58
C ILE A 79 4.21 -6.46 -3.72
N GLN A 80 4.91 -6.63 -2.60
CA GLN A 80 6.22 -7.28 -2.49
C GLN A 80 6.13 -8.63 -1.76
N GLY A 81 5.00 -8.93 -1.13
CA GLY A 81 4.81 -10.11 -0.29
C GLY A 81 5.47 -9.95 1.09
N PHE A 82 5.46 -11.01 1.90
CA PHE A 82 5.98 -10.99 3.26
C PHE A 82 7.27 -11.80 3.47
N LEU A 83 7.56 -12.76 2.59
CA LEU A 83 8.70 -13.68 2.76
C LEU A 83 10.06 -12.97 2.82
N GLY A 84 10.21 -11.86 2.10
CA GLY A 84 11.45 -11.07 2.12
C GLY A 84 11.77 -10.51 3.50
N TYR A 85 10.76 -9.94 4.18
CA TYR A 85 10.92 -9.46 5.56
C TYR A 85 11.00 -10.64 6.53
N GLN A 86 10.05 -11.57 6.47
CA GLN A 86 9.95 -12.69 7.42
C GLN A 86 11.24 -13.52 7.53
N LYS A 87 11.94 -13.76 6.40
CA LYS A 87 13.19 -14.55 6.37
C LYS A 87 14.44 -13.75 6.73
N ASN A 88 14.35 -12.42 6.76
CA ASN A 88 15.47 -11.52 7.03
C ASN A 88 15.07 -10.50 8.11
N ASP A 89 14.24 -10.93 9.06
CA ASP A 89 13.76 -10.09 10.14
C ASP A 89 14.96 -9.69 11.00
N PRO A 90 15.28 -8.38 11.10
CA PRO A 90 16.46 -7.92 11.84
C PRO A 90 16.33 -8.09 13.36
N SER A 91 15.13 -8.37 13.87
CA SER A 91 14.89 -8.61 15.29
C SER A 91 15.18 -10.05 15.74
N LYS A 92 15.38 -10.98 14.80
CA LYS A 92 15.55 -12.42 15.05
C LYS A 92 16.92 -12.96 14.63
#